data_AF-A0A3D2V9H1-F1
#
_entry.id   AF-A0A3D2V9H1-F1
#
_cell.length_a   1.000
_cell.length_b   1.000
_cell.length_c   1.000
_cell.angle_alpha   90.00
_cell.angle_beta   90.00
_cell.angle_gamma   90.00
#
_symmetry.space_group_name_H-M   'P 1'
#
loop_
_entity.id
_entity.type
_entity.pdbx_description
1 polymer ?
#
loop_
_entity_poly.entity_id
_entity_poly.type
_entity_poly.pdbx_seq_one_letter_code
_entity_poly.pdbx_strand_id
1 'polypeptide(L)' 'HWKSTGKWEKLKCLELIMVCGMANRAVADQLNIPQTQVANYKFEFVTRVRDRVKSQRISADIFPELADQTNEISDA' A
#
# COMPACT_ATOMS: atom_id res chain seq x y z
N HIS A 1 0.41 14.07 -18.17
CA HIS A 1 1.57 14.49 -17.36
C HIS A 1 1.63 13.71 -16.03
N TRP A 2 2.47 12.67 -15.93
CA TRP A 2 2.72 11.95 -14.66
C TRP A 2 4.21 11.82 -14.30
N LYS A 3 5.11 12.07 -15.27
CA LYS A 3 6.56 11.97 -15.10
C LYS A 3 7.20 13.14 -14.34
N SER A 4 6.54 14.30 -14.21
CA SER A 4 7.14 15.52 -13.61
C SER A 4 6.61 15.89 -12.22
N THR A 5 5.72 15.09 -11.62
CA THR A 5 4.89 15.53 -10.48
C THR A 5 5.14 14.73 -9.19
N GLY A 6 6.37 14.25 -8.95
CA GLY A 6 6.69 13.42 -7.77
C GLY A 6 6.07 12.02 -7.75
N LYS A 7 5.18 11.70 -8.71
CA LYS A 7 4.54 10.37 -8.84
C LYS A 7 5.53 9.25 -9.18
N TRP A 8 6.69 9.60 -9.76
CA TRP A 8 7.74 8.62 -10.10
C TRP A 8 8.43 8.09 -8.84
N GLU A 9 8.62 8.93 -7.83
CA GLU A 9 9.22 8.53 -6.55
C GLU A 9 8.32 7.55 -5.80
N LYS A 10 7.02 7.87 -5.70
CA LYS A 10 6.02 6.98 -5.12
C LYS A 10 5.94 5.63 -5.86
N LEU A 11 6.00 5.65 -7.19
CA LEU A 11 5.96 4.41 -7.99
C LEU A 11 7.18 3.53 -7.72
N LYS A 12 8.39 4.10 -7.74
CA LYS A 12 9.62 3.39 -7.38
C LYS A 12 9.57 2.83 -5.96
N CYS A 13 9.09 3.62 -5.01
CA CYS A 13 8.92 3.19 -3.62
C CYS A 13 8.02 1.96 -3.53
N LEU A 14 6.88 1.97 -4.22
CA LEU A 14 5.95 0.85 -4.23
C LEU A 14 6.51 -0.40 -4.91
N GLU A 15 7.26 -0.24 -6.00
CA GLU A 15 7.93 -1.36 -6.68
C GLU A 15 8.94 -2.05 -5.76
N LEU A 16 9.81 -1.29 -5.09
CA LEU A 16 10.82 -1.85 -4.19
C LEU A 16 10.20 -2.57 -3.00
N ILE A 17 9.10 -2.06 -2.42
CA ILE A 17 8.44 -2.69 -1.27
C ILE A 17 7.59 -3.90 -1.69
N MET A 18 6.71 -3.73 -2.68
CA MET A 18 5.66 -4.71 -2.99
C MET A 18 6.14 -5.79 -3.95
N VAL A 19 7.02 -5.46 -4.89
CA VAL A 19 7.52 -6.39 -5.92
C VAL A 19 8.85 -6.99 -5.50
N CYS A 20 9.80 -6.16 -5.08
CA CYS A 20 11.13 -6.63 -4.66
C CYS A 20 11.17 -7.11 -3.20
N GLY A 21 10.12 -6.88 -2.41
CA GLY A 21 10.05 -7.32 -1.01
C GLY A 21 11.04 -6.62 -0.07
N MET A 22 11.52 -5.43 -0.44
CA MET A 22 12.50 -4.71 0.37
C MET A 22 11.90 -4.16 1.66
N ALA A 23 12.71 -4.14 2.73
CA ALA A 23 12.35 -3.53 3.99
C ALA A 23 12.23 -2.00 3.87
N ASN A 24 11.28 -1.39 4.60
CA ASN A 24 11.01 0.05 4.54
C ASN A 24 12.26 0.92 4.76
N ARG A 25 13.15 0.50 5.67
CA ARG A 25 14.40 1.21 5.94
C ARG A 25 15.34 1.21 4.74
N ALA A 26 15.50 0.07 4.07
CA ALA A 26 16.36 -0.04 2.89
C ALA A 26 15.82 0.79 1.72
N VAL A 27 14.49 0.85 1.55
CA VAL A 27 13.84 1.69 0.52
C VAL A 27 14.00 3.18 0.83
N ALA A 28 13.86 3.56 2.10
CA ALA A 28 14.09 4.94 2.55
C ALA A 28 15.53 5.39 2.24
N ASP A 29 16.52 4.56 2.57
CA ASP A 29 17.92 4.81 2.29
C ASP A 29 18.19 4.92 0.77
N GLN A 30 17.60 4.01 -0.04
CA GLN A 30 17.80 3.98 -1.49
C GLN A 30 17.16 5.16 -2.23
N LEU A 31 15.99 5.63 -1.78
CA LEU A 31 15.27 6.73 -2.41
C LEU A 31 15.55 8.09 -1.74
N ASN A 32 16.35 8.10 -0.66
CA ASN A 32 16.65 9.28 0.15
C ASN A 32 15.38 10.02 0.62
N ILE A 33 14.40 9.25 1.10
CA ILE A 33 13.14 9.78 1.65
C ILE A 33 12.94 9.29 3.09
N PRO A 34 12.14 10.00 3.91
CA PRO A 34 11.85 9.55 5.28
C PRO A 34 11.18 8.18 5.29
N GLN A 35 11.56 7.32 6.24
CA GLN A 35 10.93 6.00 6.42
C GLN A 35 9.43 6.11 6.71
N THR A 36 8.99 7.18 7.36
CA THR A 36 7.57 7.48 7.58
C THR A 36 6.82 7.70 6.27
N GLN A 37 7.47 8.32 5.28
CA GLN A 37 6.89 8.55 3.95
C GLN A 37 6.77 7.23 3.16
N VAL A 38 7.75 6.34 3.28
CA VAL A 38 7.70 4.97 2.75
C VAL A 38 6.49 4.20 3.32
N ALA A 39 6.29 4.27 4.64
CA ALA A 39 5.16 3.64 5.31
C ALA A 39 3.81 4.23 4.84
N ASN A 40 3.72 5.56 4.69
CA ASN A 40 2.53 6.23 4.19
C ASN A 40 2.19 5.76 2.77
N TYR A 41 3.18 5.63 1.88
CA TYR A 41 2.94 5.14 0.51
C TYR A 41 2.44 3.69 0.50
N LYS A 42 3.01 2.82 1.32
CA LYS A 42 2.54 1.43 1.49
C LYS A 42 1.09 1.39 1.96
N PHE A 43 0.77 2.12 3.03
CA PHE A 43 -0.58 2.16 3.60
C PHE A 43 -1.60 2.67 2.57
N GLU A 44 -1.33 3.81 1.95
CA GLU A 44 -2.22 4.40 0.95
C GLU A 44 -2.47 3.44 -0.23
N PHE A 45 -1.44 2.73 -0.69
CA PHE A 45 -1.57 1.76 -1.78
C PHE A 45 -2.45 0.57 -1.37
N VAL A 46 -2.18 -0.06 -0.23
CA VAL A 46 -2.96 -1.20 0.25
C VAL A 46 -4.43 -0.82 0.47
N THR A 47 -4.69 0.34 1.08
CA THR A 47 -6.06 0.83 1.28
C THR A 47 -6.77 1.04 -0.04
N ARG A 48 -6.15 1.71 -1.02
CA ARG A 48 -6.76 1.91 -2.34
C ARG A 48 -7.01 0.59 -3.09
N VAL A 49 -6.11 -0.37 -2.98
CA VAL A 49 -6.31 -1.71 -3.58
C VAL A 49 -7.47 -2.40 -2.91
N ARG A 50 -7.50 -2.43 -1.58
CA ARG A 50 -8.59 -3.01 -0.79
C ARG A 50 -9.95 -2.38 -1.14
N ASP A 51 -10.02 -1.06 -1.23
CA ASP A 51 -11.27 -0.36 -1.56
C ASP A 51 -11.76 -0.72 -2.97
N ARG A 52 -10.84 -0.80 -3.94
CA ARG A 52 -11.17 -1.22 -5.30
C ARG A 52 -11.63 -2.67 -5.36
N VAL A 53 -10.94 -3.56 -4.66
CA VAL A 53 -11.28 -4.98 -4.53
C VAL A 53 -12.69 -5.09 -3.92
N LYS A 54 -12.97 -4.42 -2.80
CA LYS A 54 -14.32 -4.37 -2.20
C LYS A 54 -15.40 -3.82 -3.15
N SER A 55 -15.07 -2.79 -3.93
CA SER A 55 -16.04 -2.19 -4.88
C SER A 55 -16.41 -3.12 -6.04
N GLN A 56 -15.58 -4.14 -6.34
CA GLN A 56 -15.79 -5.06 -7.45
C GLN A 56 -16.70 -6.24 -7.08
N ARG A 57 -17.86 -6.01 -6.45
CA ARG A 57 -18.88 -7.04 -6.11
C ARG A 57 -18.29 -8.42 -5.80
N ILE A 58 -17.24 -8.45 -4.99
CA ILE A 58 -16.57 -9.69 -4.65
C ILE A 58 -17.50 -10.38 -3.67
N SER A 59 -18.10 -11.49 -4.09
CA SER A 59 -18.96 -12.26 -3.20
C SER A 59 -18.13 -12.68 -1.99
N ALA A 60 -18.67 -12.48 -0.78
CA ALA A 60 -18.05 -12.94 0.46
C ALA A 60 -17.82 -14.46 0.45
N ASP A 61 -18.51 -15.19 -0.42
CA ASP A 61 -18.30 -16.62 -0.65
C ASP A 61 -16.95 -16.95 -1.29
N ILE A 62 -16.34 -16.02 -2.03
CA ILE A 62 -15.05 -16.24 -2.73
C ILE A 62 -13.85 -15.80 -1.87
N PHE A 63 -14.04 -14.80 -1.00
CA PHE A 63 -12.99 -14.29 -0.11
C PHE A 63 -13.57 -14.04 1.30
N PRO A 64 -13.93 -15.11 2.04
CA PRO A 64 -14.52 -15.01 3.37
C PRO A 64 -13.63 -14.23 4.36
N GLU A 65 -12.31 -14.29 4.21
CA GLU A 65 -11.33 -13.58 5.05
C GLU A 65 -11.39 -12.04 4.94
N LEU A 66 -12.04 -11.50 3.90
CA LEU A 66 -12.20 -10.05 3.72
C LEU A 66 -13.45 -9.49 4.41
N ALA A 67 -14.37 -10.35 4.84
CA ALA A 67 -15.61 -9.93 5.52
C ALA A 67 -15.35 -9.52 6.99
N ASP A 68 -14.43 -10.21 7.68
CA ASP A 68 -14.25 -10.09 9.14
C ASP A 68 -13.24 -9.02 9.60
N GLN A 69 -12.39 -8.47 8.71
CA GLN A 69 -11.36 -7.50 9.11
C GLN A 69 -11.89 -6.07 9.42
N THR A 70 -13.19 -5.92 9.71
CA THR A 70 -13.78 -4.62 10.07
C THR A 70 -13.65 -4.30 11.58
N ASN A 71 -13.21 -5.24 12.42
CA ASN A 71 -13.25 -5.09 13.89
C ASN A 71 -11.91 -4.98 14.64
N GLU A 72 -10.74 -4.93 14.00
CA GLU A 72 -9.45 -4.93 14.72
C GLU A 72 -8.74 -3.55 14.83
N ILE A 73 -9.37 -2.46 14.39
CA ILE A 73 -8.77 -1.09 14.49
C ILE A 73 -9.45 -0.24 15.59
N SER A 74 -10.30 -0.83 16.43
CA SER A 74 -10.91 -0.10 17.57
C SER A 74 -10.10 -0.17 18.88
N ASP A 75 -9.11 -1.07 18.98
CA ASP A 75 -8.45 -1.38 20.27
C ASP A 75 -6.91 -1.22 20.24
N ALA A 76 -6.38 -0.30 19.42
CA ALA A 76 -4.95 0.05 19.45
C ALA A 76 -4.73 1.57 19.56
#